data_AF-A0A1Z5K1B9-F1
#
_entry.id   AF-A0A1Z5K1B9-F1
#
_cell.length_a   1.000
_cell.length_b   1.000
_cell.length_c   1.000
_cell.angle_alpha   90.00
_cell.angle_beta   90.00
_cell.angle_gamma   90.00
#
_symmetry.space_group_name_H-M   'P 1'
#
loop_
_entity.id
_entity.type
_entity.pdbx_description
1 polymer ?
#
loop_
_entity_poly.entity_id
_entity_poly.type
_entity_poly.pdbx_seq_one_letter_code
_entity_poly.pdbx_strand_id
1 'polypeptide(L)'
;MEESRRRRAELQHRRQLEERERKRQEAIMDYQRRLARENALRRQHQRYQRYQHDEEDQEADQYFIVRGPDGCLYRVPARSIVNNKHRYQNQELGESTLQEDMHEPKEEDEAQVHLSSEEMANNEVTKEETIPSMIVAEEISGEILESDDASYDESTKAPLVAADVVVEDASDDEEEKELKSIWRNRRPSPGTLMEPVEAL
;
A
#
# COMPACT_ATOMS: atom_id res chain seq x y z
N MET A 1 47.69 35.44 -30.83
CA MET A 1 47.79 34.84 -29.47
C MET A 1 46.43 34.79 -28.76
N GLU A 2 45.63 35.86 -28.82
CA GLU A 2 44.34 35.94 -28.10
C GLU A 2 43.27 34.96 -28.60
N GLU A 3 43.16 34.76 -29.92
CA GLU A 3 42.21 33.81 -30.51
C GLU A 3 42.46 32.36 -30.06
N SER A 4 43.72 31.97 -29.88
CA SER A 4 44.07 30.62 -29.41
C SER A 4 43.60 30.40 -27.97
N ARG A 5 43.64 31.44 -27.12
CA ARG A 5 43.12 31.39 -25.75
C ARG A 5 41.60 31.28 -25.75
N ARG A 6 40.91 32.04 -26.61
CA ARG A 6 39.44 31.97 -26.75
C ARG A 6 38.98 30.58 -27.18
N ARG A 7 39.61 29.98 -28.20
CA ARG A 7 39.28 28.61 -28.65
C ARG A 7 39.50 27.55 -27.57
N ARG A 8 40.55 27.68 -26.74
CA ARG A 8 40.78 26.76 -25.62
C ARG A 8 39.72 26.90 -24.53
N ALA A 9 39.34 28.12 -24.19
CA ALA A 9 38.29 28.38 -23.21
C ALA A 9 36.93 27.83 -23.68
N GLU A 10 36.61 28.02 -24.96
CA GLU A 10 35.39 27.51 -25.58
C GLU A 10 35.34 25.97 -25.56
N LEU A 11 36.45 25.30 -25.92
CA LEU A 11 36.55 23.84 -25.85
C LEU A 11 36.42 23.32 -24.41
N GLN A 12 36.98 24.01 -23.43
CA GLN A 12 36.84 23.64 -22.01
C GLN A 12 35.39 23.79 -21.55
N HIS A 13 34.75 24.91 -21.89
CA HIS A 13 33.35 25.15 -21.57
C HIS A 13 32.43 24.09 -22.19
N ARG A 14 32.65 23.76 -23.46
CA ARG A 14 31.90 22.69 -24.14
C ARG A 14 32.06 21.34 -23.46
N ARG A 15 33.29 20.96 -23.07
CA ARG A 15 33.53 19.71 -22.32
C ARG A 15 32.80 19.70 -20.97
N GLN A 16 32.77 20.82 -20.26
CA GLN A 16 32.05 20.92 -18.99
C GLN A 16 30.54 20.77 -19.16
N LEU A 17 29.97 21.31 -20.25
CA LEU A 17 28.55 21.11 -20.56
C LEU A 17 28.24 19.66 -20.88
N GLU A 18 29.02 19.03 -21.75
CA GLU A 18 28.86 17.61 -22.11
C GLU A 18 28.99 16.71 -20.87
N GLU A 19 29.94 17.00 -19.97
CA GLU A 19 30.09 16.24 -18.72
C GLU A 19 28.89 16.45 -17.77
N ARG A 20 28.38 17.68 -17.64
CA ARG A 20 27.18 17.97 -16.84
C ARG A 20 25.96 17.25 -17.41
N GLU A 21 25.81 17.21 -18.72
CA GLU A 21 24.72 16.49 -19.38
C GLU A 21 24.83 14.99 -19.16
N ARG A 22 26.03 14.42 -19.31
CA ARG A 22 26.28 12.99 -19.01
C ARG A 22 25.91 12.64 -17.57
N LYS A 23 26.32 13.47 -16.61
CA LYS A 23 25.97 13.30 -15.19
C LYS A 23 24.46 13.38 -14.94
N ARG A 24 23.75 14.28 -15.63
CA ARG A 24 22.27 14.34 -15.56
C ARG A 24 21.63 13.06 -16.11
N GLN A 25 22.09 12.58 -17.25
CA GLN A 25 21.57 11.34 -17.85
C GLN A 25 21.84 10.12 -16.95
N GLU A 26 23.03 10.02 -16.37
CA GLU A 26 23.40 8.98 -15.41
C GLU A 26 22.49 9.01 -14.18
N ALA A 27 22.26 10.21 -13.60
CA ALA A 27 21.35 10.37 -12.47
C ALA A 27 19.91 9.97 -12.80
N ILE A 28 19.42 10.27 -14.02
CA ILE A 28 18.09 9.84 -14.48
C ILE A 28 18.02 8.31 -14.57
N MET A 29 19.03 7.66 -15.15
CA MET A 29 19.07 6.20 -15.27
C MET A 29 19.14 5.51 -13.90
N ASP A 30 19.93 6.06 -12.97
CA ASP A 30 20.02 5.55 -11.61
C ASP A 30 18.70 5.73 -10.85
N TYR A 31 18.03 6.87 -11.02
CA TYR A 31 16.69 7.09 -10.48
C TYR A 31 15.69 6.06 -11.00
N GLN A 32 15.67 5.81 -12.33
CA GLN A 32 14.82 4.79 -12.92
C GLN A 32 15.13 3.38 -12.39
N ARG A 33 16.42 3.05 -12.20
CA ARG A 33 16.85 1.77 -11.63
C ARG A 33 16.41 1.62 -10.16
N ARG A 34 16.45 2.70 -9.38
CA ARG A 34 15.95 2.72 -7.99
C ARG A 34 14.43 2.51 -7.96
N LEU A 35 13.70 3.24 -8.79
CA LEU A 35 12.24 3.12 -8.91
C LEU A 35 11.81 1.71 -9.35
N ALA A 36 12.53 1.10 -10.28
CA ALA A 36 12.28 -0.27 -10.70
C ALA A 36 12.47 -1.28 -9.56
N ARG A 37 13.51 -1.11 -8.74
CA ARG A 37 13.76 -1.95 -7.55
C ARG A 37 12.65 -1.81 -6.51
N GLU A 38 12.23 -0.57 -6.23
CA GLU A 38 11.14 -0.30 -5.29
C GLU A 38 9.82 -0.91 -5.77
N ASN A 39 9.48 -0.74 -7.05
CA ASN A 39 8.29 -1.38 -7.63
C ASN A 39 8.36 -2.90 -7.61
N ALA A 40 9.54 -3.50 -7.80
CA ALA A 40 9.72 -4.95 -7.69
C ALA A 40 9.44 -5.44 -6.25
N LEU A 41 9.96 -4.75 -5.25
CA LEU A 41 9.69 -5.04 -3.84
C LEU A 41 8.21 -4.88 -3.51
N ARG A 42 7.56 -3.81 -3.97
CA ARG A 42 6.12 -3.59 -3.77
C ARG A 42 5.29 -4.73 -4.37
N ARG A 43 5.63 -5.19 -5.59
CA ARG A 43 4.97 -6.35 -6.22
C ARG A 43 5.20 -7.63 -5.43
N GLN A 44 6.41 -7.84 -4.89
CA GLN A 44 6.71 -8.99 -4.05
C GLN A 44 5.86 -8.96 -2.77
N HIS A 45 5.76 -7.81 -2.11
CA HIS A 45 4.94 -7.65 -0.91
C HIS A 45 3.45 -7.90 -1.19
N GLN A 46 2.92 -7.39 -2.31
CA GLN A 46 1.55 -7.69 -2.74
C GLN A 46 1.32 -9.18 -2.98
N ARG A 47 2.30 -9.90 -3.55
CA ARG A 47 2.21 -11.36 -3.70
C ARG A 47 2.17 -12.04 -2.34
N TYR A 48 3.04 -11.63 -1.42
CA TYR A 48 3.08 -12.18 -0.07
C TYR A 48 1.75 -11.98 0.68
N GLN A 49 1.17 -10.77 0.60
CA GLN A 49 -0.15 -10.50 1.19
C GLN A 49 -1.26 -11.37 0.59
N ARG A 50 -1.24 -11.64 -0.73
CA ARG A 50 -2.20 -12.57 -1.35
C ARG A 50 -2.05 -13.98 -0.82
N TYR A 51 -0.82 -14.48 -0.66
CA TYR A 51 -0.59 -15.80 -0.09
C TYR A 51 -1.10 -15.91 1.36
N GLN A 52 -0.89 -14.87 2.18
CA GLN A 52 -1.43 -14.86 3.54
C GLN A 52 -2.96 -14.89 3.57
N HIS A 53 -3.63 -14.13 2.69
CA HIS A 53 -5.09 -14.18 2.59
C HIS A 53 -5.61 -15.56 2.13
N ASP A 54 -4.97 -16.19 1.14
CA ASP A 54 -5.37 -17.53 0.68
C ASP A 54 -5.17 -18.61 1.76
N GLU A 55 -4.18 -18.45 2.66
CA GLU A 55 -3.98 -19.33 3.83
C GLU A 55 -5.04 -19.08 4.92
N GLU A 56 -5.36 -17.82 5.23
CA GLU A 56 -6.40 -17.46 6.20
C GLU A 56 -7.79 -17.94 5.76
N ASP A 57 -8.11 -17.85 4.47
CA ASP A 57 -9.40 -18.31 3.93
C ASP A 57 -9.53 -19.84 3.99
N GLN A 58 -8.44 -20.58 3.75
CA GLN A 58 -8.43 -22.05 3.93
C GLN A 58 -8.61 -22.46 5.39
N GLU A 59 -8.07 -21.69 6.34
CA GLU A 59 -8.24 -21.95 7.77
C GLU A 59 -9.63 -21.54 8.28
N ALA A 60 -10.24 -20.50 7.69
CA ALA A 60 -11.58 -20.03 8.04
C ALA A 60 -12.68 -21.06 7.70
N ASP A 61 -12.47 -21.88 6.67
CA ASP A 61 -13.42 -22.92 6.25
C ASP A 61 -13.37 -24.19 7.09
N GLN A 62 -12.43 -24.30 8.03
CA GLN A 62 -12.38 -25.44 8.94
C GLN A 62 -13.40 -25.27 10.07
N TYR A 63 -14.48 -26.04 10.02
CA TYR A 63 -15.52 -26.08 11.06
C TYR A 63 -15.67 -27.49 11.64
N PHE A 64 -15.97 -27.54 12.94
CA PHE A 64 -16.40 -28.75 13.61
C PHE A 64 -17.91 -28.73 13.74
N ILE A 65 -18.54 -29.90 13.54
CA ILE A 65 -19.96 -30.09 13.78
C ILE A 65 -20.10 -30.71 15.16
N VAL A 66 -20.77 -30.02 16.07
CA VAL A 66 -20.96 -30.45 17.46
C VAL A 66 -22.44 -30.57 17.77
N ARG A 67 -22.83 -31.55 18.57
CA ARG A 67 -24.23 -31.77 18.97
C ARG A 67 -24.49 -31.10 20.31
N GLY A 68 -25.50 -30.22 20.36
CA GLY A 68 -25.91 -29.56 21.58
C GLY A 68 -26.72 -30.46 22.51
N PRO A 69 -26.96 -30.02 23.76
CA PRO A 69 -27.79 -30.74 24.74
C PRO A 69 -29.27 -30.84 24.32
N ASP A 70 -29.70 -29.95 23.44
CA ASP A 70 -31.00 -29.97 22.75
C ASP A 70 -31.07 -31.02 21.63
N GLY A 71 -29.96 -31.64 21.27
CA GLY A 71 -29.84 -32.61 20.18
C GLY A 71 -29.66 -31.98 18.79
N CYS A 72 -29.63 -30.66 18.68
CA CYS A 72 -29.38 -29.93 17.43
C CYS A 72 -27.87 -29.93 17.08
N LEU A 73 -27.56 -29.74 15.79
CA LEU A 73 -26.19 -29.68 15.29
C LEU A 73 -25.76 -28.22 15.07
N TYR A 74 -24.58 -27.87 15.56
CA TYR A 74 -24.00 -26.54 15.48
C TYR A 74 -22.67 -26.59 14.71
N ARG A 75 -22.44 -25.61 13.83
CA ARG A 75 -21.14 -25.39 13.20
C ARG A 75 -20.32 -24.46 14.09
N VAL A 76 -19.20 -24.98 14.59
CA VAL A 76 -18.25 -24.21 15.41
C VAL A 76 -16.97 -24.01 14.59
N PRO A 77 -16.55 -22.77 14.33
CA PRO A 77 -15.32 -22.53 13.58
C PRO A 77 -14.10 -23.04 14.37
N ALA A 78 -13.16 -23.72 13.72
CA ALA A 78 -12.03 -24.40 14.35
C ALA A 78 -11.17 -23.46 15.22
N ARG A 79 -11.00 -22.20 14.78
CA ARG A 79 -10.34 -21.13 15.55
C ARG A 79 -10.89 -20.92 16.96
N SER A 80 -12.17 -21.20 17.20
CA SER A 80 -12.78 -21.06 18.53
C SER A 80 -12.36 -22.16 19.51
N ILE A 81 -11.90 -23.31 19.04
CA ILE A 81 -11.56 -24.46 19.89
C ILE A 81 -10.09 -24.40 20.31
N VAL A 82 -9.19 -23.98 19.42
CA VAL A 82 -7.75 -23.89 19.70
C VAL A 82 -7.46 -22.84 20.78
N ASN A 83 -8.15 -21.70 20.74
CA ASN A 83 -7.95 -20.62 21.72
C ASN A 83 -8.43 -20.99 23.14
N ASN A 84 -9.30 -21.99 23.30
CA ASN A 84 -9.78 -22.41 24.62
C ASN A 84 -8.92 -23.49 25.28
N LYS A 85 -8.08 -24.22 24.53
CA LYS A 85 -7.19 -25.23 25.14
C LYS A 85 -6.13 -24.60 26.05
N HIS A 86 -5.60 -23.43 25.69
CA HIS A 86 -4.64 -22.72 26.54
C HIS A 86 -5.27 -22.09 27.79
N ARG A 87 -6.60 -21.93 27.85
CA ARG A 87 -7.25 -21.32 29.00
C ARG A 87 -7.49 -22.29 30.16
N TYR A 88 -7.66 -23.58 29.88
CA TYR A 88 -7.88 -24.60 30.91
C TYR A 88 -6.59 -25.25 31.42
N GLN A 89 -5.48 -25.14 30.70
CA GLN A 89 -4.22 -25.75 31.14
C GLN A 89 -3.53 -24.98 32.28
N ASN A 90 -3.90 -23.72 32.51
CA ASN A 90 -3.34 -22.90 33.60
C ASN A 90 -4.18 -22.92 34.89
N GLN A 91 -5.21 -23.76 34.99
CA GLN A 91 -6.07 -23.83 36.19
C GLN A 91 -5.84 -25.06 37.08
N GLU A 92 -5.01 -26.03 36.67
CA GLU A 92 -4.79 -27.28 37.43
C GLU A 92 -3.33 -27.63 37.80
N LEU A 93 -2.33 -26.76 37.58
CA LEU A 93 -0.96 -27.01 38.07
C LEU A 93 -0.54 -26.01 39.15
N GLY A 94 -1.19 -26.13 40.30
CA GLY A 94 -0.58 -25.79 41.58
C GLY A 94 0.26 -26.95 42.09
N GLU A 95 1.32 -27.34 41.38
CA GLU A 95 2.28 -28.33 41.88
C GLU A 95 3.70 -28.02 41.37
N SER A 96 4.49 -27.47 42.30
CA SER A 96 5.93 -27.62 42.47
C SER A 96 6.67 -28.46 41.41
N THR A 97 7.56 -27.84 40.62
CA THR A 97 8.84 -28.46 40.27
C THR A 97 9.86 -27.45 39.73
N LEU A 98 10.90 -27.24 40.55
CA LEU A 98 12.32 -27.04 40.23
C LEU A 98 12.71 -26.17 39.02
N GLN A 99 13.37 -25.06 39.35
CA GLN A 99 14.39 -24.42 38.52
C GLN A 99 15.42 -25.47 38.08
N GLU A 100 15.56 -25.65 36.78
CA GLU A 100 16.76 -26.23 36.18
C GLU A 100 17.32 -25.19 35.21
N ASP A 101 18.41 -24.55 35.63
CA ASP A 101 19.21 -23.61 34.84
C ASP A 101 19.73 -24.33 33.58
N MET A 102 19.09 -24.06 32.43
CA MET A 102 19.66 -24.42 31.13
C MET A 102 20.44 -23.23 30.57
N HIS A 103 21.76 -23.36 30.66
CA HIS A 103 22.75 -22.52 30.01
C HIS A 103 22.48 -22.33 28.51
N GLU A 104 22.37 -21.07 28.11
CA GLU A 104 22.39 -20.59 26.73
C GLU A 104 23.83 -20.66 26.17
N PRO A 105 24.09 -21.40 25.08
CA PRO A 105 25.37 -21.31 24.39
C PRO A 105 25.42 -20.01 23.59
N LYS A 106 26.36 -19.12 23.98
CA LYS A 106 26.79 -17.98 23.17
C LYS A 106 27.43 -18.50 21.89
N GLU A 107 26.79 -18.27 20.75
CA GLU A 107 27.47 -18.34 19.46
C GLU A 107 28.25 -17.05 19.26
N GLU A 108 29.56 -17.23 19.07
CA GLU A 108 30.54 -16.18 18.83
C GLU A 108 30.43 -15.75 17.36
N ASP A 109 30.01 -14.51 17.14
CA ASP A 109 30.11 -13.81 15.85
C ASP A 109 31.60 -13.58 15.51
N GLU A 110 32.19 -14.47 14.70
CA GLU A 110 33.42 -14.17 13.98
C GLU A 110 33.11 -13.41 12.69
N ALA A 111 33.06 -12.08 12.81
CA ALA A 111 33.19 -11.17 11.69
C ALA A 111 34.69 -10.95 11.33
N GLN A 112 35.11 -11.40 10.14
CA GLN A 112 36.26 -10.85 9.40
C GLN A 112 35.70 -10.23 8.11
N VAL A 113 35.56 -8.90 8.00
CA VAL A 113 36.59 -7.88 7.70
C VAL A 113 37.47 -8.26 6.52
N HIS A 114 37.17 -7.68 5.34
CA HIS A 114 38.10 -6.84 4.58
C HIS A 114 37.44 -6.35 3.29
N LEU A 115 36.95 -5.11 3.28
CA LEU A 115 36.99 -4.30 2.05
C LEU A 115 37.50 -2.90 2.39
N SER A 116 38.55 -2.56 1.66
CA SER A 116 39.49 -1.47 1.85
C SER A 116 38.81 -0.10 1.80
N SER A 117 39.13 0.68 2.81
CA SER A 117 39.03 2.13 2.88
C SER A 117 39.93 2.78 1.83
N GLU A 118 39.41 3.73 1.05
CA GLU A 118 40.18 4.88 0.59
C GLU A 118 39.25 6.08 0.35
N GLU A 119 39.25 6.95 1.35
CA GLU A 119 39.33 8.42 1.28
C GLU A 119 38.51 9.19 0.21
N MET A 120 37.58 10.05 0.66
CA MET A 120 37.92 11.43 1.00
C MET A 120 36.69 12.23 1.45
N ALA A 121 36.85 12.88 2.59
CA ALA A 121 35.95 13.86 3.16
C ALA A 121 35.79 15.06 2.21
N ASN A 122 34.56 15.58 2.11
CA ASN A 122 34.26 17.00 1.94
C ASN A 122 32.82 17.25 2.43
N ASN A 123 32.69 17.50 3.74
CA ASN A 123 31.52 18.15 4.31
C ASN A 123 31.60 19.64 3.97
N GLU A 124 30.82 20.08 2.98
CA GLU A 124 30.55 21.51 2.79
C GLU A 124 29.06 21.78 2.96
N VAL A 125 28.76 22.38 4.10
CA VAL A 125 27.51 23.02 4.46
C VAL A 125 27.13 24.03 3.38
N THR A 126 26.02 23.81 2.68
CA THR A 126 25.35 24.85 1.89
C THR A 126 23.90 24.98 2.35
N LYS A 127 23.51 26.24 2.48
CA LYS A 127 22.39 26.75 3.26
C LYS A 127 21.06 26.39 2.62
N GLU A 128 20.08 26.13 3.47
CA GLU A 128 18.67 26.03 3.11
C GLU A 128 18.19 27.36 2.49
N GLU A 129 17.88 27.35 1.20
CA GLU A 129 17.05 28.39 0.59
C GLU A 129 15.59 27.93 0.70
N THR A 130 14.90 28.52 1.68
CA THR A 130 13.46 28.45 1.87
C THR A 130 12.76 29.06 0.66
N ILE A 131 12.02 28.25 -0.10
CA ILE A 131 11.18 28.71 -1.20
C ILE A 131 9.95 29.42 -0.60
N PRO A 132 9.65 30.69 -0.95
CA PRO A 132 8.41 31.33 -0.55
C PRO A 132 7.24 30.71 -1.32
N SER A 133 6.33 30.06 -0.60
CA SER A 133 5.06 29.60 -1.14
C SER A 133 4.21 30.80 -1.54
N MET A 134 3.95 30.93 -2.85
CA MET A 134 3.12 31.98 -3.42
C MET A 134 1.66 31.53 -3.28
N ILE A 135 0.97 32.13 -2.30
CA ILE A 135 -0.48 32.01 -2.12
C ILE A 135 -1.14 32.64 -3.35
N VAL A 136 -1.75 31.82 -4.20
CA VAL A 136 -2.66 32.28 -5.24
C VAL A 136 -4.00 32.53 -4.56
N ALA A 137 -4.38 33.82 -4.49
CA ALA A 137 -5.67 34.25 -4.00
C ALA A 137 -6.76 33.70 -4.93
N GLU A 138 -7.66 32.94 -4.34
CA GLU A 138 -8.88 32.38 -4.90
C GLU A 138 -9.93 33.50 -4.95
N GLU A 139 -10.23 34.02 -6.14
CA GLU A 139 -11.39 34.89 -6.35
C GLU A 139 -12.63 34.00 -6.56
N ILE A 140 -13.28 33.60 -5.46
CA ILE A 140 -14.63 33.03 -5.51
C ILE A 140 -15.61 34.20 -5.53
N SER A 141 -16.20 34.43 -6.70
CA SER A 141 -17.30 35.36 -6.91
C SER A 141 -18.50 34.94 -6.05
N GLY A 142 -18.81 35.74 -5.04
CA GLY A 142 -20.04 35.63 -4.28
C GLY A 142 -21.24 36.04 -5.13
N GLU A 143 -22.21 35.14 -5.27
CA GLU A 143 -23.57 35.50 -5.63
C GLU A 143 -24.45 35.33 -4.40
N ILE A 144 -24.95 36.46 -3.93
CA ILE A 144 -25.86 36.67 -2.82
C ILE A 144 -27.27 36.36 -3.35
N LEU A 145 -28.00 35.49 -2.67
CA LEU A 145 -29.46 35.44 -2.79
C LEU A 145 -30.09 35.31 -1.41
N GLU A 146 -30.65 36.43 -0.97
CA GLU A 146 -31.50 36.63 0.19
C GLU A 146 -32.88 35.97 0.01
N SER A 147 -33.66 35.97 1.11
CA SER A 147 -35.11 35.73 1.26
C SER A 147 -35.44 34.33 1.78
N ASP A 148 -36.28 34.08 2.78
CA ASP A 148 -37.18 34.96 3.54
C ASP A 148 -37.64 34.24 4.82
N ASP A 149 -38.14 35.07 5.73
CA ASP A 149 -38.77 34.88 7.03
C ASP A 149 -39.77 33.70 7.17
N ALA A 150 -39.63 32.91 8.24
CA ALA A 150 -40.73 32.13 8.82
C ALA A 150 -40.46 31.74 10.29
N SER A 151 -41.11 32.49 11.17
CA SER A 151 -41.33 32.28 12.60
C SER A 151 -41.92 30.91 13.00
N TYR A 152 -41.49 30.36 14.15
CA TYR A 152 -42.27 29.82 15.29
C TYR A 152 -41.64 28.59 16.00
N ASP A 153 -41.82 28.65 17.32
CA ASP A 153 -41.78 27.64 18.38
C ASP A 153 -40.46 27.08 18.93
N GLU A 154 -40.15 27.65 20.08
CA GLU A 154 -39.32 27.19 21.18
C GLU A 154 -39.68 25.75 21.59
N SER A 155 -38.84 24.78 21.22
CA SER A 155 -38.89 23.43 21.78
C SER A 155 -37.47 22.91 22.02
N THR A 156 -37.14 22.76 23.29
CA THR A 156 -35.90 22.22 23.81
C THR A 156 -35.58 20.84 23.22
N LYS A 157 -34.66 20.78 22.26
CA LYS A 157 -34.05 19.52 21.78
C LYS A 157 -32.53 19.66 21.78
N ALA A 158 -31.89 18.59 22.26
CA ALA A 158 -30.46 18.45 22.50
C ALA A 158 -29.59 18.86 21.29
N PRO A 159 -28.33 19.28 21.50
CA PRO A 159 -27.45 19.67 20.41
C PRO A 159 -27.17 18.45 19.52
N LEU A 160 -27.76 18.44 18.34
CA LEU A 160 -27.35 17.58 17.25
C LEU A 160 -26.00 18.11 16.75
N VAL A 161 -24.96 17.30 16.91
CA VAL A 161 -23.65 17.52 16.30
C VAL A 161 -23.89 17.61 14.80
N ALA A 162 -23.68 18.80 14.23
CA ALA A 162 -23.70 18.99 12.79
C ALA A 162 -22.60 18.10 12.19
N ALA A 163 -23.00 17.07 11.46
CA ALA A 163 -22.08 16.28 10.68
C ALA A 163 -21.74 17.11 9.43
N ASP A 164 -20.50 17.58 9.32
CA ASP A 164 -19.98 18.15 8.10
C ASP A 164 -19.95 17.05 7.03
N VAL A 165 -20.94 17.09 6.14
CA VAL A 165 -21.01 16.21 4.98
C VAL A 165 -20.10 16.81 3.91
N VAL A 166 -18.87 16.31 3.83
CA VAL A 166 -17.98 16.56 2.69
C VAL A 166 -18.49 15.69 1.54
N VAL A 167 -19.07 16.34 0.52
CA VAL A 167 -19.42 15.69 -0.73
C VAL A 167 -18.19 15.76 -1.63
N GLU A 168 -17.42 14.67 -1.67
CA GLU A 168 -16.37 14.49 -2.67
C GLU A 168 -17.03 14.13 -4.02
N ASP A 169 -16.70 14.87 -5.08
CA ASP A 169 -17.12 14.54 -6.44
C ASP A 169 -16.54 13.18 -6.84
N ALA A 170 -17.40 12.17 -6.87
CA ALA A 170 -17.09 10.86 -7.42
C ALA A 170 -17.13 10.97 -8.95
N SER A 171 -16.04 11.45 -9.55
CA SER A 171 -15.85 11.41 -10.99
C SER A 171 -15.64 9.95 -11.41
N ASP A 172 -16.72 9.33 -11.89
CA ASP A 172 -16.82 7.95 -12.36
C ASP A 172 -16.12 7.79 -13.73
N ASP A 173 -14.80 7.60 -13.71
CA ASP A 173 -13.97 7.36 -14.90
C ASP A 173 -13.57 5.86 -15.03
N GLU A 174 -14.36 4.94 -14.46
CA GLU A 174 -14.11 3.49 -14.51
C GLU A 174 -14.79 2.78 -15.71
N GLU A 175 -15.61 3.47 -16.52
CA GLU A 175 -16.42 2.80 -17.57
C GLU A 175 -15.60 2.29 -18.78
N GLU A 176 -14.41 2.85 -19.07
CA GLU A 176 -13.63 2.43 -20.26
C GLU A 176 -12.85 1.13 -20.09
N LYS A 177 -12.67 0.61 -18.86
CA LYS A 177 -11.90 -0.63 -18.63
C LYS A 177 -12.72 -1.91 -18.74
N GLU A 178 -14.05 -1.85 -18.57
CA GLU A 178 -14.92 -3.03 -18.62
C GLU A 178 -15.14 -3.57 -20.05
N LEU A 179 -14.83 -2.77 -21.07
CA LEU A 179 -14.97 -3.16 -22.48
C LEU A 179 -13.92 -4.20 -22.94
N LYS A 180 -12.91 -4.52 -22.11
CA LYS A 180 -11.88 -5.53 -22.41
C LYS A 180 -12.13 -6.89 -21.74
N SER A 181 -13.39 -7.21 -21.43
CA SER A 181 -13.79 -8.54 -20.97
C SER A 181 -13.45 -9.62 -22.02
N ILE A 182 -12.50 -10.50 -21.67
CA ILE A 182 -12.07 -11.67 -22.48
C ILE A 182 -13.25 -12.59 -22.84
N TRP A 183 -14.34 -12.53 -22.06
CA TRP A 183 -15.52 -13.37 -22.24
C TRP A 183 -16.40 -12.94 -23.42
N ARG A 184 -16.33 -11.68 -23.88
CA ARG A 184 -17.10 -11.20 -25.04
C ARG A 184 -16.49 -11.57 -26.40
N ASN A 185 -15.21 -11.94 -26.45
CA ASN A 185 -14.52 -12.33 -27.69
C ASN A 185 -14.58 -13.84 -27.99
N ARG A 186 -15.35 -14.62 -27.23
CA ARG A 186 -15.62 -16.01 -27.58
C ARG A 186 -16.66 -16.05 -28.68
N ARG A 187 -16.22 -16.14 -29.94
CA ARG A 187 -17.10 -16.56 -31.03
C ARG A 187 -17.70 -17.91 -30.62
N PRO A 188 -19.03 -18.08 -30.57
CA PRO A 188 -19.59 -19.41 -30.46
C PRO A 188 -19.04 -20.24 -31.62
N SER A 189 -18.57 -21.45 -31.31
CA SER A 189 -18.08 -22.39 -32.32
C SER A 189 -19.15 -22.58 -33.39
N PRO A 190 -18.79 -22.55 -34.70
CA PRO A 190 -19.77 -22.72 -35.76
C PRO A 190 -20.32 -24.15 -35.68
N GLY A 191 -21.62 -24.28 -35.44
CA GLY A 191 -22.32 -25.56 -35.50
C GLY A 191 -22.87 -26.00 -34.15
N THR A 192 -24.16 -25.78 -33.95
CA THR A 192 -25.21 -26.81 -33.87
C THR A 192 -26.42 -26.03 -33.36
N LEU A 193 -27.29 -25.58 -34.26
CA LEU A 193 -28.62 -25.14 -33.88
C LEU A 193 -29.26 -26.36 -33.23
N MET A 194 -29.49 -26.33 -31.91
CA MET A 194 -30.30 -27.36 -31.27
C MET A 194 -31.68 -27.29 -31.91
N GLU A 195 -32.08 -28.38 -32.58
CA GLU A 195 -33.43 -28.48 -33.13
C GLU A 195 -34.45 -28.36 -31.98
N PRO A 196 -35.57 -27.64 -32.19
CA PRO A 196 -36.58 -27.51 -31.17
C PRO A 196 -37.17 -28.90 -30.84
N VAL A 197 -37.22 -29.22 -29.56
CA VAL A 197 -37.91 -30.43 -29.07
C VAL A 197 -39.40 -30.23 -29.31
N GLU A 198 -39.99 -31.02 -30.19
CA GLU A 198 -41.44 -31.04 -30.38
C GLU A 198 -42.09 -31.43 -29.05
N ALA A 199 -42.89 -30.52 -28.50
CA ALA A 199 -43.69 -30.79 -27.31
C ALA A 199 -44.84 -31.71 -27.71
N LEU A 200 -44.85 -32.90 -27.10
CA LEU A 200 -45.93 -33.91 -27.18
C LEU A 200 -47.25 -33.38 -26.60
#